data_AF-A0A8J2ZPE6-F1
#
_entry.id   AF-A0A8J2ZPE6-F1
#
_cell.length_a   1.000
_cell.length_b   1.000
_cell.length_c   1.000
_cell.angle_alpha   90.00
_cell.angle_beta   90.00
_cell.angle_gamma   90.00
#
_symmetry.space_group_name_H-M   'P 1'
#
loop_
_entity.id
_entity.type
_entity.pdbx_description
1 polymer ?
#
loop_
_entity_poly.entity_id
_entity_poly.type
_entity_poly.pdbx_seq_one_letter_code
_entity_poly.pdbx_strand_id
1 'polypeptide(L)'
;MKKEQLKNFIILSCVIAVIGIILLFFSVRFGESMASNWLLSQGGFTDTDTYMLRMENYIRNFQAAGSIFLAIGLAAAMFMLYQFYQRDGEE
;
A
#
# COMPACT_ATOMS: atom_id res chain seq x y z
N MET A 1 -17.28 -14.84 -15.51
CA MET A 1 -16.84 -15.50 -14.25
C MET A 1 -18.06 -16.01 -13.50
N LYS A 2 -17.94 -17.12 -12.75
CA LYS A 2 -19.01 -17.58 -11.84
C LYS A 2 -19.15 -16.57 -10.67
N LYS A 3 -20.37 -16.37 -10.14
CA LYS A 3 -20.63 -15.40 -9.04
C LYS A 3 -19.69 -15.64 -7.84
N GLU A 4 -19.38 -16.90 -7.51
CA GLU A 4 -18.45 -17.24 -6.43
C GLU A 4 -16.99 -16.83 -6.69
N GLN A 5 -16.53 -16.94 -7.93
CA GLN A 5 -15.18 -16.52 -8.32
C GLN A 5 -15.05 -15.00 -8.19
N LEU A 6 -16.08 -14.26 -8.63
CA LEU A 6 -16.17 -12.80 -8.49
C LEU A 6 -16.08 -12.36 -7.03
N LYS A 7 -16.81 -13.04 -6.13
CA LYS A 7 -16.79 -12.75 -4.70
C LYS A 7 -15.40 -12.94 -4.09
N ASN A 8 -14.70 -14.03 -4.44
CA ASN A 8 -13.33 -14.28 -3.97
C ASN A 8 -12.34 -13.21 -4.45
N PHE A 9 -12.45 -12.77 -5.70
CA PHE A 9 -11.60 -11.70 -6.22
C PHE A 9 -11.89 -10.34 -5.57
N ILE A 10 -13.16 -10.02 -5.26
CA ILE A 10 -13.50 -8.79 -4.50
C ILE A 10 -12.82 -8.83 -3.12
N ILE A 11 -12.89 -9.95 -2.41
CA ILE A 11 -12.21 -10.12 -1.12
C ILE A 11 -10.70 -9.90 -1.28
N LEU A 12 -10.07 -10.50 -2.30
CA LEU A 12 -8.64 -10.31 -2.58
C LEU A 12 -8.28 -8.84 -2.83
N SER A 13 -9.06 -8.12 -3.64
CA SER A 13 -8.83 -6.69 -3.89
C SER A 13 -8.96 -5.84 -2.62
N CYS A 14 -9.89 -6.20 -1.74
CA CYS A 14 -10.08 -5.53 -0.46
C CYS A 14 -8.87 -5.76 0.46
N VAL A 15 -8.33 -6.98 0.51
CA VAL A 15 -7.08 -7.27 1.24
C VAL A 15 -5.91 -6.44 0.70
N ILE A 16 -5.77 -6.33 -0.62
CA ILE A 16 -4.73 -5.50 -1.25
C ILE A 16 -4.89 -4.02 -0.86
N ALA A 17 -6.11 -3.50 -0.89
CA ALA A 17 -6.40 -2.13 -0.46
C ALA A 17 -6.05 -1.89 1.01
N VAL A 18 -6.39 -2.84 1.90
CA VAL A 18 -6.03 -2.78 3.33
C VAL A 18 -4.51 -2.77 3.52
N ILE A 19 -3.75 -3.58 2.77
CA ILE A 19 -2.29 -3.55 2.79
C ILE A 19 -1.76 -2.17 2.35
N GLY A 20 -2.34 -1.58 1.29
CA GLY A 20 -2.02 -0.22 0.85
C GLY A 20 -2.26 0.84 1.94
N ILE A 21 -3.37 0.74 2.67
CA ILE A 21 -3.68 1.60 3.83
C ILE A 21 -2.62 1.43 4.93
N ILE A 22 -2.29 0.19 5.30
CA ILE A 22 -1.28 -0.08 6.34
C ILE A 22 0.06 0.56 5.94
N LEU A 23 0.50 0.40 4.68
CA LEU A 23 1.73 1.01 4.17
C LEU A 23 1.70 2.54 4.28
N LEU A 24 0.57 3.18 3.97
CA LEU A 24 0.42 4.64 4.05
C LEU A 24 0.50 5.13 5.51
N PHE A 25 -0.28 4.55 6.42
CA PHE A 25 -0.35 5.00 7.81
C PHE A 25 0.88 4.63 8.64
N PHE A 26 1.52 3.49 8.34
CA PHE A 26 2.74 3.06 9.01
C PHE A 26 4.03 3.51 8.28
N SER A 27 3.91 4.28 7.20
CA SER A 27 5.06 4.77 6.42
C SER A 27 6.12 5.49 7.27
N VAL A 28 5.69 6.28 8.25
CA VAL A 28 6.59 6.99 9.18
C VAL A 28 7.42 6.00 10.01
N ARG A 29 6.78 5.01 10.62
CA ARG A 29 7.46 3.98 11.43
C ARG A 29 8.40 3.13 10.58
N PHE A 30 7.99 2.75 9.38
CA PHE A 30 8.85 2.00 8.47
C PHE A 30 10.03 2.84 7.97
N GLY A 31 9.81 4.12 7.67
CA GLY A 31 10.85 5.06 7.28
C GLY A 31 11.88 5.30 8.37
N GLU A 32 11.44 5.50 9.62
CA GLU A 32 12.32 5.64 10.80
C GLU A 32 13.15 4.37 11.03
N SER A 33 12.53 3.20 10.96
CA SER A 33 13.22 1.92 11.10
C SER A 33 14.27 1.69 10.00
N MET A 34 13.94 1.99 8.74
CA MET A 34 14.89 1.91 7.61
C MET A 34 16.04 2.91 7.76
N ALA A 35 15.74 4.16 8.14
CA ALA A 35 16.75 5.19 8.36
C ALA A 35 17.70 4.81 9.50
N SER A 36 17.16 4.28 10.60
CA SER A 36 17.93 3.85 11.77
C SER A 36 18.81 2.64 11.45
N ASN A 37 18.29 1.64 10.73
CA ASN A 37 19.09 0.51 10.27
C ASN A 37 20.21 0.94 9.31
N TRP A 38 19.92 1.88 8.41
CA TRP A 38 20.94 2.45 7.58
C TRP A 38 22.00 3.22 8.39
N LEU A 39 21.60 4.02 9.38
CA LEU A 39 22.54 4.74 10.23
C LEU A 39 23.49 3.78 10.96
N LEU A 40 22.97 2.67 11.49
CA LEU A 40 23.78 1.62 12.11
C LEU A 40 24.76 1.00 11.11
N SER A 41 24.35 0.80 9.85
CA SER A 41 25.25 0.29 8.80
C SER A 41 26.39 1.24 8.44
N GLN A 42 26.24 2.54 8.74
CA GLN A 42 27.28 3.56 8.56
C GLN A 42 28.17 3.77 9.80
N GLY A 43 28.03 2.93 10.83
CA GLY A 43 28.79 3.05 12.07
C GLY A 43 28.14 3.94 13.12
N GLY A 44 26.87 4.34 12.93
CA GLY A 44 26.07 5.01 13.96
C GLY A 44 26.18 6.54 14.00
N PHE A 45 26.94 7.15 13.07
CA PHE A 45 27.16 8.59 13.03
C PHE A 45 26.95 9.13 11.61
N THR A 46 26.13 10.18 11.50
CA THR A 46 25.94 10.96 10.26
C THR A 46 25.47 12.36 10.67
N ASP A 47 25.62 13.32 9.77
CA ASP A 47 25.00 14.64 9.88
C ASP A 47 23.46 14.55 9.88
N THR A 48 22.82 15.40 10.69
CA THR A 48 21.35 15.41 10.86
C THR A 48 20.61 15.59 9.54
N ASP A 49 21.16 16.40 8.63
CA ASP A 49 20.54 16.71 7.34
C ASP A 49 20.48 15.46 6.44
N THR A 50 21.57 14.70 6.35
CA THR A 50 21.59 13.44 5.58
C THR A 50 20.68 12.38 6.19
N TYR A 51 20.61 12.28 7.52
CA TYR A 51 19.68 11.36 8.18
C TYR A 51 18.23 11.71 7.86
N MET A 52 17.86 12.99 8.00
CA MET A 52 16.51 13.47 7.78
C MET A 52 16.08 13.31 6.32
N LEU A 53 16.97 13.63 5.38
CA LEU A 53 16.73 13.42 3.94
C LEU A 53 16.48 11.94 3.60
N ARG A 54 17.25 11.02 4.18
CA ARG A 54 17.04 9.58 3.96
C ARG A 54 15.76 9.08 4.57
N MET A 55 15.47 9.50 5.81
CA MET A 55 14.22 9.15 6.48
C MET A 55 13.02 9.61 5.66
N GLU A 56 13.00 10.87 5.22
CA GLU A 56 11.94 11.40 4.36
C GLU A 56 11.82 10.62 3.05
N ASN A 57 12.94 10.27 2.41
CA ASN A 57 12.92 9.46 1.18
C ASN A 57 12.32 8.07 1.43
N TYR A 58 12.67 7.40 2.53
CA TYR A 58 12.06 6.11 2.88
C TYR A 58 10.56 6.25 3.15
N ILE A 59 10.14 7.28 3.90
CA ILE A 59 8.72 7.56 4.16
C ILE A 59 7.98 7.76 2.84
N ARG A 60 8.49 8.62 1.95
CA ARG A 60 7.90 8.89 0.63
C ARG A 60 7.80 7.63 -0.23
N ASN A 61 8.82 6.77 -0.20
CA ASN A 61 8.77 5.50 -0.92
C ASN A 61 7.66 4.57 -0.40
N PHE A 62 7.50 4.45 0.92
CA PHE A 62 6.40 3.68 1.50
C PHE A 62 5.04 4.29 1.21
N GLN A 63 4.93 5.63 1.21
CA GLN A 63 3.71 6.33 0.82
C GLN A 63 3.36 6.11 -0.65
N ALA A 64 4.35 6.19 -1.55
CA ALA A 64 4.17 5.93 -2.98
C ALA A 64 3.77 4.46 -3.24
N ALA A 65 4.41 3.50 -2.58
CA ALA A 65 4.03 2.10 -2.69
C ALA A 65 2.62 1.85 -2.16
N GLY A 66 2.31 2.38 -0.98
CA GLY A 66 1.00 2.24 -0.35
C GLY A 66 -0.12 2.88 -1.18
N SER A 67 0.12 4.04 -1.79
CA SER A 67 -0.85 4.69 -2.67
C SER A 67 -1.11 3.91 -3.95
N ILE A 68 -0.07 3.30 -4.56
CA ILE A 68 -0.21 2.43 -5.73
C ILE A 68 -1.03 1.18 -5.37
N PHE A 69 -0.71 0.51 -4.26
CA PHE A 69 -1.47 -0.65 -3.80
C PHE A 69 -2.92 -0.31 -3.50
N LEU A 70 -3.17 0.84 -2.86
CA LEU A 70 -4.50 1.32 -2.57
C LEU A 70 -5.28 1.65 -3.86
N ALA A 71 -4.66 2.35 -4.79
CA ALA A 71 -5.28 2.73 -6.06
C ALA A 71 -5.65 1.49 -6.90
N ILE A 72 -4.74 0.52 -7.02
CA ILE A 72 -4.99 -0.72 -7.75
C ILE A 72 -6.06 -1.55 -7.03
N GLY A 73 -5.99 -1.68 -5.70
CA GLY A 73 -6.96 -2.42 -4.91
C GLY A 73 -8.38 -1.85 -5.05
N LEU A 74 -8.52 -0.52 -4.95
CA LEU A 74 -9.80 0.17 -5.12
C LEU A 74 -10.31 0.12 -6.55
N ALA A 75 -9.45 0.33 -7.55
CA ALA A 75 -9.85 0.26 -8.96
C ALA A 75 -10.33 -1.16 -9.32
N ALA A 76 -9.62 -2.19 -8.87
CA ALA A 76 -10.02 -3.58 -9.07
C ALA A 76 -11.35 -3.89 -8.36
N ALA A 77 -11.52 -3.46 -7.11
CA ALA A 77 -12.77 -3.64 -6.36
C ALA A 77 -13.94 -2.94 -7.07
N MET A 78 -13.75 -1.70 -7.52
CA MET A 78 -14.77 -0.92 -8.23
C MET A 78 -15.17 -1.58 -9.55
N PHE A 79 -14.20 -2.04 -10.35
CA PHE A 79 -14.45 -2.76 -11.59
C PHE A 79 -15.25 -4.05 -11.37
N MET A 80 -14.91 -4.82 -10.33
CA MET A 80 -15.60 -6.06 -10.01
C MET A 80 -17.00 -5.86 -9.47
N LEU A 81 -17.20 -4.85 -8.61
CA LEU A 81 -18.53 -4.46 -8.13
C LEU A 81 -19.43 -4.00 -9.28
N TYR A 82 -18.88 -3.25 -10.24
CA TYR A 82 -19.61 -2.85 -11.44
C TYR A 82 -20.06 -4.07 -12.28
N GLN A 83 -19.16 -5.04 -12.51
CA GLN A 83 -19.54 -6.29 -13.20
C GLN A 83 -20.56 -7.13 -12.42
N PHE A 84 -20.47 -7.11 -11.08
CA PHE A 84 -21.42 -7.83 -10.23
C PHE A 84 -22.82 -7.21 -10.33
N TYR A 85 -22.92 -5.88 -10.24
CA TYR A 85 -24.19 -5.16 -10.33
C TYR A 85 -24.87 -5.31 -11.69
N GLN A 86 -24.12 -5.23 -12.80
CA GLN A 86 -24.69 -5.49 -14.14
C GLN A 86 -25.29 -6.89 -14.26
N ARG A 87 -24.68 -7.91 -13.64
CA ARG A 87 -25.15 -9.31 -13.74
C ARG A 87 -26.36 -9.61 -12.86
N ASP A 88 -26.58 -8.86 -11.79
CA ASP A 88 -27.79 -9.00 -10.96
C ASP A 88 -28.99 -8.22 -11.52
N GLY A 89 -28.78 -7.27 -12.43
CA GLY A 89 -29.87 -6.55 -13.12
C GLY A 89 -30.43 -7.24 -14.37
N GLU A 90 -29.85 -8.36 -14.79
CA GLU A 90 -30.28 -9.16 -15.94
C GLU A 90 -31.06 -10.44 -15.55
N GLU A 91 -31.31 -10.68 -14.26
CA GLU A 91 -32.21 -11.73 -13.73
C GLU A 91 -33.58 -11.14 -13.36
#